data_AF-A0AAU4YVR7-F1
#
_entry.id   AF-A0AAU4YVR7-F1
#
_cell.length_a   1.000
_cell.length_b   1.000
_cell.length_c   1.000
_cell.angle_alpha   90.00
_cell.angle_beta   90.00
_cell.angle_gamma   90.00
#
_symmetry.space_group_name_H-M   'P 1'
#
loop_
_entity.id
_entity.type
_entity.pdbx_description
1 polymer ?
#
loop_
_entity_poly.entity_id
_entity_poly.type
_entity_poly.pdbx_seq_one_letter_code
_entity_poly.pdbx_strand_id
1 'polypeptide(L)' 'MIPMTIGTVVATTGLIFLADSKGTATKVYAFYADFMPVGRATVNSIRFAGAIAVLVGGFWIATAVI' A
#
# COMPACT_ATOMS: atom_id res chain seq x y z
N MET A 1 -6.67 4.26 20.99
CA MET A 1 -7.62 4.18 19.85
C MET A 1 -7.02 4.70 18.54
N ILE A 2 -6.55 5.96 18.48
CA ILE A 2 -5.97 6.58 17.28
C ILE A 2 -4.87 5.73 16.59
N PRO A 3 -3.86 5.17 17.28
CA PRO A 3 -2.80 4.38 16.62
C PRO A 3 -3.31 3.07 16.00
N MET A 4 -4.31 2.44 16.61
CA MET A 4 -4.96 1.22 16.10
C MET A 4 -5.72 1.49 14.79
N THR A 5 -6.46 2.60 14.75
CA THR A 5 -7.21 3.02 13.56
C THR A 5 -6.25 3.33 12.41
N ILE A 6 -5.16 4.07 12.68
CA ILE A 6 -4.14 4.39 11.68
C ILE A 6 -3.48 3.10 11.17
N GLY A 7 -3.05 2.20 12.07
CA GLY A 7 -2.43 0.93 11.70
C GLY A 7 -3.35 0.07 10.82
N THR A 8 -4.65 0.02 11.15
CA THR A 8 -5.65 -0.72 10.38
C THR A 8 -5.82 -0.15 8.98
N VAL A 9 -6.02 1.17 8.85
CA VAL A 9 -6.18 1.81 7.55
C VAL A 9 -4.94 1.60 6.68
N VAL A 10 -3.75 1.76 7.24
CA VAL A 10 -2.48 1.57 6.52
C VAL A 10 -2.32 0.11 6.08
N ALA A 11 -2.61 -0.86 6.96
CA ALA A 11 -2.51 -2.28 6.63
C ALA A 11 -3.52 -2.70 5.55
N THR A 12 -4.79 -2.28 5.68
CA THR A 12 -5.84 -2.62 4.69
C THR A 12 -5.54 -1.99 3.34
N THR A 13 -5.10 -0.73 3.32
CA THR A 13 -4.70 -0.04 2.08
C THR A 13 -3.50 -0.72 1.43
N GLY A 14 -2.49 -1.07 2.24
CA GLY A 14 -1.33 -1.84 1.77
C GLY A 14 -1.72 -3.18 1.15
N LEU A 15 -2.68 -3.88 1.77
CA LEU A 15 -3.17 -5.18 1.28
C LEU A 15 -3.87 -5.05 -0.07
N ILE A 16 -4.68 -4.00 -0.26
CA ILE A 16 -5.36 -3.71 -1.53
C ILE A 16 -4.34 -3.51 -2.66
N PHE A 17 -3.26 -2.76 -2.38
CA PHE A 17 -2.18 -2.55 -3.34
C PHE A 17 -1.36 -3.82 -3.60
N LEU A 18 -0.99 -4.56 -2.55
CA LEU A 18 -0.19 -5.77 -2.66
C LEU A 18 -0.88 -6.87 -3.48
N ALA A 19 -2.16 -7.10 -3.18
CA ALA A 19 -3.00 -8.09 -3.85
C ALA A 19 -3.45 -7.64 -5.25
N ASP A 20 -3.18 -6.38 -5.62
CA ASP A 20 -3.72 -5.72 -6.82
C ASP A 20 -5.24 -5.93 -6.95
N SER A 21 -5.98 -5.79 -5.84
CA SER A 21 -7.41 -6.07 -5.80
C SER A 21 -8.15 -5.18 -6.80
N LYS A 22 -8.96 -5.76 -7.69
CA LYS A 22 -9.66 -5.06 -8.79
C LYS A 22 -8.74 -4.30 -9.75
N GLY A 23 -7.46 -4.67 -9.82
CA GLY A 23 -6.45 -3.98 -10.62
C GLY A 23 -6.11 -2.60 -10.06
N THR A 24 -6.22 -2.38 -8.74
CA THR A 24 -5.99 -1.05 -8.13
C THR A 24 -4.55 -0.56 -8.33
N ALA A 25 -3.54 -1.41 -8.12
CA ALA A 25 -2.15 -1.04 -8.39
C ALA A 25 -1.93 -0.79 -9.88
N THR A 26 -2.58 -1.59 -10.74
CA THR A 26 -2.54 -1.42 -12.20
C THR A 26 -3.19 -0.09 -12.65
N LYS A 27 -4.33 0.28 -12.07
CA LYS A 27 -5.03 1.55 -12.36
C LYS A 27 -4.26 2.77 -11.84
N VAL A 28 -3.69 2.66 -10.65
CA VAL A 28 -2.85 3.72 -10.08
C VAL A 28 -1.59 3.90 -10.92
N TYR A 29 -0.94 2.81 -11.34
CA TYR A 29 0.16 2.88 -12.29
C TYR A 29 -0.29 3.56 -13.59
N ALA A 30 -1.40 3.14 -14.20
CA ALA A 30 -1.89 3.72 -15.45
C ALA A 30 -2.19 5.22 -15.33
N PHE A 31 -2.77 5.66 -14.20
CA PHE A 31 -3.04 7.07 -13.94
C PHE A 31 -1.77 7.92 -13.84
N TYR A 32 -0.73 7.39 -13.18
CA TYR A 32 0.53 8.12 -13.00
C TYR A 32 1.55 7.88 -14.11
N ALA A 33 1.35 6.88 -14.97
CA ALA A 33 2.25 6.54 -16.07
C ALA A 33 2.46 7.73 -17.01
N ASP A 34 1.40 8.52 -17.24
CA ASP A 34 1.45 9.72 -18.08
C ASP A 34 2.28 10.86 -17.47
N PHE A 35 2.48 10.84 -16.15
CA PHE A 35 3.25 11.86 -15.41
C PHE A 35 4.65 11.39 -15.01
N MET A 36 4.97 10.11 -15.23
CA MET A 36 6.24 9.54 -14.81
C MET A 36 7.25 9.48 -15.96
N PRO A 37 8.53 9.86 -15.73
CA PRO A 37 9.59 9.63 -16.70
C PRO A 37 9.70 8.15 -17.03
N VAL A 38 9.89 7.84 -18.31
CA VAL A 38 10.05 6.47 -18.82
C VAL A 38 11.17 5.77 -18.04
N GLY A 39 10.81 4.71 -17.28
CA GLY A 39 11.76 3.91 -16.49
C GLY A 39 11.65 4.03 -14.96
N ARG A 40 10.72 4.81 -14.40
CA ARG A 40 10.47 4.85 -12.94
C ARG A 40 9.08 4.31 -12.57
N ALA A 41 9.03 3.65 -11.40
CA ALA A 41 7.90 2.96 -10.75
C ALA A 41 7.02 2.08 -11.66
N THR A 42 7.16 0.76 -11.53
CA THR A 42 6.28 -0.22 -12.20
C THR A 42 5.10 -0.61 -11.31
N VAL A 43 4.10 -1.33 -11.84
CA VAL A 43 3.04 -1.96 -11.04
C VAL A 43 3.63 -2.78 -9.89
N ASN A 44 4.73 -3.50 -10.12
CA ASN A 44 5.43 -4.26 -9.07
C ASN A 44 6.00 -3.35 -7.97
N SER A 45 6.48 -2.15 -8.29
CA SER A 45 6.93 -1.18 -7.30
C SER A 45 5.77 -0.72 -6.39
N ILE A 46 4.58 -0.53 -6.95
CA ILE A 46 3.36 -0.17 -6.19
C ILE A 46 2.92 -1.33 -5.29
N ARG A 47 2.94 -2.56 -5.81
CA ARG A 47 2.63 -3.77 -5.00
C ARG A 47 3.63 -3.93 -3.85
N PHE A 48 4.91 -3.67 -4.10
CA PHE A 48 5.95 -3.72 -3.08
C PHE A 48 5.75 -2.65 -1.99
N ALA A 49 5.41 -1.42 -2.38
CA ALA A 49 5.01 -0.38 -1.42
C ALA A 49 3.79 -0.81 -0.59
N GLY A 50 2.83 -1.50 -1.23
CA GLY A 50 1.70 -2.15 -0.54
C GLY A 50 2.15 -3.15 0.53
N ALA A 51 3.13 -4.02 0.23
CA ALA A 51 3.68 -4.96 1.21
C ALA A 51 4.31 -4.25 2.42
N ILE A 52 5.08 -3.18 2.18
CA ILE A 52 5.66 -2.38 3.26
C ILE A 52 4.55 -1.77 4.11
N ALA A 53 3.51 -1.22 3.50
CA ALA A 53 2.37 -0.67 4.21
C ALA A 53 1.64 -1.73 5.07
N VAL A 54 1.50 -2.96 4.58
CA VAL A 54 0.96 -4.07 5.41
C VAL A 54 1.83 -4.33 6.64
N LEU A 55 3.15 -4.42 6.47
CA LEU A 55 4.08 -4.68 7.57
C LEU A 55 4.08 -3.54 8.60
N VAL A 56 4.13 -2.30 8.14
CA VAL A 56 4.10 -1.11 9.01
C VAL A 56 2.76 -1.01 9.72
N GLY A 57 1.65 -1.16 9.01
CA GLY A 57 0.31 -1.14 9.61
C GLY A 57 0.12 -2.26 10.63
N GLY A 58 0.57 -3.48 10.31
CA GLY A 58 0.56 -4.61 11.23
C GLY A 58 1.40 -4.38 12.49
N PHE A 59 2.59 -3.78 12.36
CA PHE A 59 3.43 -3.41 13.49
C PHE A 59 2.76 -2.38 14.41
N TRP A 60 2.12 -1.35 13.83
CA TRP A 60 1.38 -0.34 14.59
C TRP A 60 0.16 -0.93 15.31
N ILE A 61 -0.55 -1.88 14.69
CA ILE A 61 -1.64 -2.59 15.36
C ILE A 61 -1.09 -3.41 16.52
N ALA A 62 -0.04 -4.21 16.28
CA ALA A 62 0.55 -5.09 17.30
C ALA A 62 1.07 -4.32 18.52
N THR A 63 1.73 -3.19 18.29
CA THR A 63 2.25 -2.33 19.36
C THR A 63 1.17 -1.50 20.07
N ALA A 64 0.03 -1.23 19.42
CA ALA A 64 -1.11 -0.55 20.05
C ALA A 64 -2.01 -1.48 20.89
N VAL A 65 -1.78 -2.80 20.81
CA VAL A 65 -2.49 -3.84 21.60
C VAL A 65 -1.75 -4.19 22.89
N ILE A 66 -0.47 -3.84 23.00
CA ILE A 66 0.37 -3.94 24.22
C ILE A 66 0.18 -2.69 25.06
#